data_AF-U2KPU9-F1
#
_entry.id   AF-U2KPU9-F1
#
_cell.length_a   1.000
_cell.length_b   1.000
_cell.length_c   1.000
_cell.angle_alpha   90.00
_cell.angle_beta   90.00
_cell.angle_gamma   90.00
#
_symmetry.space_group_name_H-M   'P 1'
#
loop_
_entity.id
_entity.type
_entity.pdbx_description
1 polymer ?
#
loop_
_entity_poly.entity_id
_entity_poly.type
_entity_poly.pdbx_seq_one_letter_code
_entity_poly.pdbx_strand_id
1 'polypeptide(L)'
;MQLFTFRKNVLLMALTLICSASFAQKTVTLTKAGELSKHITAAEKYKLTSLTVSGPIDGTDVLFLREMAGRDIDGLETDGQLSTLDLSNANIVAGGSTYYKVKRGLSIKYYNNAEDNVVGLYMFYNCLKLTNVKLPKTATKIEVYALGFCKSLKECTLPEQLTEVRSYAFINTAQSEVNFPSTLNHLYDKAFNKCQSLKTLRFTSPEVPDFDNEPFAECKNIKTVYVPKSKLEEYEEQLVLSETDEVVFKGEEPTGINSLSSTANAVEVARYNAAGQRITRPMKGLNIIKLSNGKVVKRIEQ
;
A
#
# COMPACT_ATOMS: atom_id res chain seq x y z
N MET A 1 -8.93 -52.61 25.06
CA MET A 1 -8.23 -51.41 25.56
C MET A 1 -6.96 -51.13 24.73
N GLN A 2 -7.09 -51.00 23.40
CA GLN A 2 -5.96 -50.70 22.48
C GLN A 2 -6.35 -49.80 21.29
N LEU A 3 -7.61 -49.36 21.18
CA LEU A 3 -8.05 -48.43 20.12
C LEU A 3 -7.91 -46.94 20.49
N PHE A 4 -7.62 -46.60 21.76
CA PHE A 4 -7.51 -45.21 22.22
C PHE A 4 -6.09 -44.62 22.15
N THR A 5 -5.07 -45.44 21.90
CA THR A 5 -3.67 -44.99 21.80
C THR A 5 -3.26 -44.57 20.39
N PHE A 6 -3.95 -45.03 19.35
CA PHE A 6 -3.58 -44.72 17.96
C PHE A 6 -3.96 -43.27 17.54
N ARG A 7 -5.08 -42.74 18.05
CA ARG A 7 -5.51 -41.36 17.72
C ARG A 7 -4.67 -40.27 18.37
N LYS A 8 -4.05 -40.52 19.54
CA LYS A 8 -3.14 -39.54 20.16
C LYS A 8 -1.83 -39.42 19.41
N ASN A 9 -1.31 -40.50 18.83
CA ASN A 9 -0.05 -40.45 18.09
C ASN A 9 -0.21 -39.83 16.70
N VAL A 10 -1.34 -40.04 16.01
CA VAL A 10 -1.62 -39.36 14.72
C VAL A 10 -1.89 -37.85 14.92
N LEU A 11 -2.55 -37.46 16.02
CA LEU A 11 -2.76 -36.05 16.34
C LEU A 11 -1.46 -35.36 16.76
N LEU A 12 -0.55 -36.05 17.45
CA LEU A 12 0.77 -35.51 17.80
C LEU A 12 1.70 -35.41 16.57
N MET A 13 1.61 -36.37 15.63
CA MET A 13 2.43 -36.39 14.42
C MET A 13 1.92 -35.41 13.33
N ALA A 14 0.62 -35.12 13.31
CA ALA A 14 0.03 -34.05 12.50
C ALA A 14 0.27 -32.64 13.09
N LEU A 15 0.50 -32.54 14.42
CA LEU A 15 0.89 -31.27 15.05
C LEU A 15 2.38 -30.97 14.91
N THR A 16 3.22 -31.96 14.61
CA THR A 16 4.67 -31.80 14.37
C THR A 16 5.04 -31.64 12.88
N LEU A 17 4.06 -31.64 11.97
CA LEU A 17 4.25 -31.32 10.54
C LEU A 17 3.74 -29.93 10.16
N ILE A 18 3.37 -29.12 11.16
CA ILE A 18 3.39 -27.65 11.08
C ILE A 18 4.70 -27.18 11.75
N CYS A 19 5.81 -27.83 11.41
CA CYS A 19 7.13 -27.41 11.87
C CYS A 19 7.69 -26.39 10.86
N SER A 20 7.75 -25.14 11.32
CA SER A 20 8.72 -24.12 10.90
C SER A 20 8.70 -23.62 9.46
N ALA A 21 7.58 -23.04 9.02
CA ALA A 21 7.71 -21.70 8.42
C ALA A 21 7.47 -20.70 9.55
N SER A 22 8.42 -20.61 10.49
CA SER A 22 8.56 -19.36 11.24
C SER A 22 8.89 -18.33 10.18
N PHE A 23 7.90 -17.63 9.64
CA PHE A 23 8.14 -16.50 8.77
C PHE A 23 9.14 -15.62 9.52
N ALA A 24 10.34 -15.49 8.97
CA ALA A 24 11.39 -14.72 9.59
C ALA A 24 10.92 -13.28 9.55
N GLN A 25 10.31 -12.85 10.65
CA GLN A 25 9.59 -11.59 10.77
C GLN A 25 10.30 -10.70 11.77
N LYS A 26 10.31 -9.39 11.49
CA LYS A 26 10.91 -8.42 12.40
C LYS A 26 10.10 -7.13 12.38
N THR A 27 10.09 -6.44 13.51
CA THR A 27 9.57 -5.08 13.63
C THR A 27 10.70 -4.16 14.06
N VAL A 28 10.85 -3.04 13.36
CA VAL A 28 11.86 -2.02 13.63
C VAL A 28 11.17 -0.67 13.79
N THR A 29 11.53 0.05 14.85
CA THR A 29 11.16 1.45 15.05
C THR A 29 12.42 2.28 14.95
N LEU A 30 12.48 3.15 13.94
CA LEU A 30 13.57 4.09 13.75
C LEU A 30 13.25 5.39 14.50
N THR A 31 14.25 5.95 15.15
CA THR A 31 14.19 7.34 15.67
C THR A 31 14.88 8.32 14.71
N LYS A 32 15.68 7.80 13.77
CA LYS A 32 16.40 8.56 12.76
C LYS A 32 16.44 7.79 11.44
N ALA A 33 16.24 8.50 10.34
CA ALA A 33 16.34 7.93 9.01
C ALA A 33 17.79 7.54 8.66
N GLY A 34 17.93 6.57 7.77
CA GLY A 34 19.16 5.98 7.28
C GLY A 34 19.80 4.95 8.22
N GLU A 35 19.09 4.55 9.27
CA GLU A 35 19.63 3.67 10.32
C GLU A 35 19.06 2.26 10.30
N LEU A 36 18.15 1.90 9.37
CA LEU A 36 17.52 0.58 9.32
C LEU A 36 18.54 -0.57 9.33
N SER A 37 19.64 -0.41 8.60
CA SER A 37 20.73 -1.40 8.54
C SER A 37 21.40 -1.67 9.88
N LYS A 38 21.31 -0.74 10.85
CA LYS A 38 21.82 -0.94 12.23
C LYS A 38 20.92 -1.84 13.06
N HIS A 39 19.65 -1.98 12.69
CA HIS A 39 18.66 -2.78 13.40
C HIS A 39 18.50 -4.19 12.83
N ILE A 40 19.13 -4.50 11.71
CA ILE A 40 19.04 -5.80 11.01
C ILE A 40 20.45 -6.31 10.76
N THR A 41 20.80 -7.43 11.38
CA THR A 41 22.13 -8.03 11.23
C THR A 41 22.35 -8.59 9.82
N ALA A 42 23.61 -8.75 9.41
CA ALA A 42 23.94 -9.34 8.12
C ALA A 42 23.37 -10.77 7.94
N ALA A 43 23.28 -11.54 9.03
CA ALA A 43 22.72 -12.89 9.03
C ALA A 43 21.19 -12.91 8.84
N GLU A 44 20.49 -11.83 9.22
CA GLU A 44 19.05 -11.69 9.07
C GLU A 44 18.65 -11.08 7.71
N LYS A 45 19.44 -10.15 7.19
CA LYS A 45 19.10 -9.28 6.03
C LYS A 45 18.43 -10.03 4.88
N TYR A 46 19.01 -11.15 4.42
CA TYR A 46 18.49 -11.92 3.29
C TYR A 46 17.66 -13.14 3.69
N LYS A 47 17.34 -13.31 4.99
CA LYS A 47 16.49 -14.39 5.48
C LYS A 47 15.11 -13.92 5.91
N LEU A 48 14.98 -12.65 6.29
CA LEU A 48 13.70 -12.07 6.67
C LEU A 48 12.73 -12.09 5.48
N THR A 49 11.54 -12.64 5.71
CA THR A 49 10.45 -12.68 4.73
C THR A 49 9.37 -11.64 5.03
N SER A 50 9.31 -11.13 6.27
CA SER A 50 8.37 -10.09 6.68
C SER A 50 9.06 -9.02 7.52
N LEU A 51 8.81 -7.75 7.21
CA LEU A 51 9.38 -6.63 7.95
C LEU A 51 8.32 -5.54 8.16
N THR A 52 8.17 -5.11 9.41
CA THR A 52 7.43 -3.90 9.75
C THR A 52 8.41 -2.81 10.15
N VAL A 53 8.35 -1.64 9.51
CA VAL A 53 9.17 -0.48 9.85
C VAL A 53 8.26 0.67 10.25
N SER A 54 8.64 1.36 11.33
CA SER A 54 8.00 2.59 11.80
C SER A 54 9.04 3.68 12.06
N GLY A 55 8.62 4.94 12.08
CA GLY A 55 9.53 6.08 12.20
C GLY A 55 10.04 6.61 10.86
N PRO A 56 10.97 7.57 10.86
CA PRO A 56 11.45 8.20 9.64
C PRO A 56 12.31 7.24 8.81
N ILE A 57 12.09 7.19 7.50
CA ILE A 57 12.90 6.44 6.52
C ILE A 57 13.36 7.35 5.38
N ASP A 58 14.59 7.19 4.91
CA ASP A 58 15.16 7.93 3.77
C ASP A 58 15.67 7.00 2.67
N GLY A 59 16.36 7.55 1.66
CA GLY A 59 16.86 6.78 0.53
C GLY A 59 17.88 5.69 0.90
N THR A 60 18.59 5.84 2.02
CA THR A 60 19.51 4.81 2.53
C THR A 60 18.74 3.60 3.05
N ASP A 61 17.65 3.82 3.80
CA ASP A 61 16.79 2.75 4.28
C ASP A 61 16.07 2.07 3.12
N VAL A 62 15.62 2.84 2.13
CA VAL A 62 14.97 2.32 0.92
C VAL A 62 15.91 1.41 0.15
N LEU A 63 17.19 1.78 -0.04
CA LEU A 63 18.16 0.90 -0.68
C LEU A 63 18.26 -0.44 0.07
N PHE A 64 18.38 -0.38 1.40
CA PHE A 64 18.45 -1.58 2.23
C PHE A 64 17.18 -2.46 2.08
N LEU A 65 16.00 -1.85 2.07
CA LEU A 65 14.73 -2.54 1.84
C LEU A 65 14.65 -3.19 0.46
N ARG A 66 15.11 -2.50 -0.60
CA ARG A 66 15.18 -3.05 -1.97
C ARG A 66 16.05 -4.30 -2.01
N GLU A 67 17.23 -4.22 -1.40
CA GLU A 67 18.16 -5.36 -1.36
C GLU A 67 17.55 -6.54 -0.59
N MET A 68 16.81 -6.29 0.48
CA MET A 68 16.05 -7.33 1.17
C MET A 68 14.90 -7.88 0.31
N ALA A 69 14.30 -7.05 -0.55
CA ALA A 69 13.23 -7.39 -1.49
C ALA A 69 13.72 -7.99 -2.82
N GLY A 70 15.01 -8.31 -2.93
CA GLY A 70 15.58 -9.05 -4.05
C GLY A 70 16.21 -8.18 -5.14
N ARG A 71 16.41 -6.87 -4.93
CA ARG A 71 17.01 -5.97 -5.94
C ARG A 71 18.03 -4.99 -5.34
N ASP A 72 19.18 -4.86 -5.98
CA ASP A 72 20.16 -3.85 -5.59
C ASP A 72 19.93 -2.48 -6.27
N ILE A 73 20.90 -1.58 -6.13
CA ILE A 73 20.91 -0.24 -6.73
C ILE A 73 20.99 -0.26 -8.26
N ASP A 74 21.62 -1.29 -8.84
CA ASP A 74 21.75 -1.52 -10.29
C ASP A 74 20.51 -2.21 -10.88
N GLY A 75 19.59 -2.68 -10.03
CA GLY A 75 18.43 -3.46 -10.43
C GLY A 75 18.75 -4.94 -10.66
N LEU A 76 19.93 -5.40 -10.25
CA LEU A 76 20.33 -6.80 -10.29
C LEU A 76 19.71 -7.56 -9.12
N GLU A 77 19.60 -8.87 -9.27
CA GLU A 77 19.04 -9.74 -8.24
C GLU A 77 19.97 -9.87 -7.04
N THR A 78 19.38 -9.82 -5.84
CA THR A 78 20.05 -10.12 -4.58
C THR A 78 19.43 -11.37 -3.97
N ASP A 79 20.09 -11.94 -2.95
CA ASP A 79 19.58 -13.08 -2.18
C ASP A 79 18.37 -12.74 -1.29
N GLY A 80 17.87 -11.50 -1.32
CA GLY A 80 16.77 -11.03 -0.52
C GLY A 80 15.49 -11.85 -0.68
N GLN A 81 14.85 -12.16 0.44
CA GLN A 81 13.60 -12.96 0.51
C GLN A 81 12.40 -12.17 1.07
N LEU A 82 12.54 -10.85 1.25
CA LEU A 82 11.49 -10.02 1.82
C LEU A 82 10.28 -9.99 0.88
N SER A 83 9.18 -10.58 1.32
CA SER A 83 7.93 -10.67 0.56
C SER A 83 6.81 -9.83 1.16
N THR A 84 6.87 -9.55 2.47
CA THR A 84 5.88 -8.72 3.17
C THR A 84 6.58 -7.51 3.79
N LEU A 85 6.13 -6.31 3.44
CA LEU A 85 6.69 -5.07 3.93
C LEU A 85 5.59 -4.13 4.44
N ASP A 86 5.54 -3.90 5.74
CA ASP A 86 4.61 -2.98 6.37
C ASP A 86 5.32 -1.68 6.76
N LEU A 87 5.08 -0.62 6.00
CA LEU A 87 5.57 0.74 6.25
C LEU A 87 4.46 1.66 6.75
N SER A 88 3.31 1.13 7.17
CA SER A 88 2.11 1.93 7.47
C SER A 88 2.32 2.99 8.56
N ASN A 89 3.29 2.77 9.46
CA ASN A 89 3.68 3.70 10.52
C ASN A 89 5.09 4.31 10.30
N ALA A 90 5.65 4.16 9.10
CA ALA A 90 6.84 4.89 8.68
C ALA A 90 6.46 6.25 8.10
N ASN A 91 7.41 7.18 8.08
CA ASN A 91 7.28 8.47 7.39
C ASN A 91 8.46 8.63 6.45
N ILE A 92 8.21 8.82 5.16
CA ILE A 92 9.28 9.05 4.19
C ILE A 92 9.82 10.47 4.38
N VAL A 93 11.11 10.61 4.56
CA VAL A 93 11.82 11.90 4.62
C VAL A 93 12.78 12.03 3.43
N ALA A 94 12.95 13.25 2.94
CA ALA A 94 13.87 13.58 1.88
C ALA A 94 15.33 13.36 2.31
N GLY A 95 16.16 12.99 1.34
CA GLY A 95 17.58 12.72 1.55
C GLY A 95 17.92 11.22 1.55
N GLY A 96 18.98 10.88 2.27
CA GLY A 96 19.60 9.56 2.24
C GLY A 96 20.39 9.28 0.95
N SER A 97 20.85 8.03 0.84
CA SER A 97 21.62 7.54 -0.30
C SER A 97 20.72 7.30 -1.51
N THR A 98 21.35 7.18 -2.69
CA THR A 98 20.67 6.66 -3.88
C THR A 98 20.21 5.22 -3.64
N TYR A 99 18.96 4.91 -4.00
CA TYR A 99 18.42 3.54 -3.92
C TYR A 99 18.26 2.87 -5.29
N TYR A 100 18.32 3.63 -6.38
CA TYR A 100 18.25 3.08 -7.74
C TYR A 100 19.00 3.95 -8.74
N LYS A 101 19.61 3.33 -9.76
CA LYS A 101 20.22 4.05 -10.87
C LYS A 101 19.88 3.41 -12.21
N VAL A 102 19.82 4.24 -13.25
CA VAL A 102 19.55 3.80 -14.62
C VAL A 102 20.65 4.30 -15.53
N LYS A 103 21.28 3.38 -16.27
CA LYS A 103 22.19 3.73 -17.35
C LYS A 103 21.38 4.17 -18.58
N ARG A 104 21.66 5.37 -19.08
CA ARG A 104 21.07 5.95 -20.30
C ARG A 104 22.20 6.30 -21.27
N GLY A 105 22.53 5.35 -22.14
CA GLY A 105 23.69 5.46 -23.02
C GLY A 105 24.99 5.55 -22.20
N LEU A 106 25.69 6.68 -22.31
CA LEU A 106 26.93 6.97 -21.58
C LEU A 106 26.70 7.60 -20.20
N SER A 107 25.49 8.06 -19.89
CA SER A 107 25.17 8.72 -18.61
C SER A 107 24.49 7.78 -17.64
N ILE A 108 24.65 8.02 -16.34
CA ILE A 108 23.92 7.32 -15.27
C ILE A 108 23.04 8.34 -14.56
N LYS A 109 21.75 8.04 -14.42
CA LYS A 109 20.82 8.80 -13.59
C LYS A 109 20.61 8.09 -12.26
N TYR A 110 20.74 8.82 -11.16
CA TYR A 110 20.59 8.33 -9.80
C TYR A 110 19.26 8.82 -9.20
N TYR A 111 18.63 7.98 -8.40
CA TYR A 111 17.34 8.24 -7.76
C TYR A 111 17.42 8.01 -6.24
N ASN A 112 17.02 9.01 -5.48
CA ASN A 112 16.92 9.03 -4.02
C ASN A 112 15.55 9.62 -3.60
N ASN A 113 15.30 9.75 -2.30
CA ASN A 113 14.12 10.43 -1.79
C ASN A 113 14.29 11.95 -1.97
N ALA A 114 13.60 12.53 -2.96
CA ALA A 114 13.70 13.96 -3.27
C ALA A 114 12.79 14.82 -2.37
N GLU A 115 11.66 14.27 -1.92
CA GLU A 115 10.62 14.98 -1.17
C GLU A 115 10.13 14.10 -0.02
N ASP A 116 9.69 14.74 1.07
CA ASP A 116 9.02 14.08 2.19
C ASP A 116 7.68 13.50 1.73
N ASN A 117 7.24 12.40 2.34
CA ASN A 117 5.93 11.79 2.09
C ASN A 117 5.66 11.40 0.62
N VAL A 118 6.70 11.16 -0.17
CA VAL A 118 6.56 10.69 -1.56
C VAL A 118 7.15 9.29 -1.71
N VAL A 119 6.34 8.35 -2.21
CA VAL A 119 6.84 7.05 -2.67
C VAL A 119 7.58 7.29 -3.98
N GLY A 120 8.89 7.46 -3.88
CA GLY A 120 9.75 8.05 -4.91
C GLY A 120 9.92 7.23 -6.19
N LEU A 121 10.49 7.91 -7.20
CA LEU A 121 10.77 7.36 -8.52
C LEU A 121 11.55 6.05 -8.43
N TYR A 122 11.00 4.96 -8.97
CA TYR A 122 11.61 3.63 -8.93
C TYR A 122 11.84 3.02 -7.54
N MET A 123 11.25 3.55 -6.46
CA MET A 123 11.51 3.16 -5.07
C MET A 123 11.58 1.64 -4.83
N PHE A 124 10.61 0.88 -5.34
CA PHE A 124 10.57 -0.59 -5.30
C PHE A 124 10.52 -1.22 -6.69
N TYR A 125 10.95 -0.49 -7.74
CA TYR A 125 10.97 -1.00 -9.11
C TYR A 125 11.61 -2.39 -9.22
N ASN A 126 10.88 -3.31 -9.88
CA ASN A 126 11.27 -4.69 -10.18
C ASN A 126 11.59 -5.54 -8.94
N CYS A 127 11.12 -5.17 -7.74
CA CYS A 127 11.28 -5.99 -6.53
C CYS A 127 10.36 -7.22 -6.59
N LEU A 128 10.81 -8.26 -7.31
CA LEU A 128 10.00 -9.44 -7.67
C LEU A 128 9.57 -10.32 -6.49
N LYS A 129 10.16 -10.16 -5.30
CA LYS A 129 9.81 -10.95 -4.11
C LYS A 129 8.65 -10.36 -3.34
N LEU A 130 8.38 -9.06 -3.47
CA LEU A 130 7.29 -8.39 -2.74
C LEU A 130 5.94 -8.93 -3.20
N THR A 131 5.18 -9.47 -2.24
CA THR A 131 3.81 -9.95 -2.42
C THR A 131 2.78 -9.08 -1.71
N ASN A 132 3.17 -8.49 -0.56
CA ASN A 132 2.32 -7.59 0.22
C ASN A 132 3.13 -6.38 0.66
N VAL A 133 2.64 -5.18 0.33
CA VAL A 133 3.22 -3.91 0.78
C VAL A 133 2.14 -3.05 1.41
N LYS A 134 2.41 -2.46 2.58
CA LYS A 134 1.62 -1.36 3.12
C LYS A 134 2.43 -0.09 3.04
N LEU A 135 1.99 0.88 2.26
CA LEU A 135 2.69 2.15 2.09
C LEU A 135 2.49 3.04 3.34
N PRO A 136 3.42 3.99 3.60
CA PRO A 136 3.27 5.00 4.64
C PRO A 136 1.93 5.72 4.55
N LYS A 137 1.17 5.78 5.64
CA LYS A 137 -0.14 6.47 5.67
C LYS A 137 -0.03 7.96 5.34
N THR A 138 1.13 8.56 5.61
CA THR A 138 1.40 9.97 5.33
C THR A 138 1.73 10.24 3.87
N ALA A 139 2.00 9.21 3.05
CA ALA A 139 2.43 9.44 1.68
C ALA A 139 1.31 10.05 0.83
N THR A 140 1.62 11.13 0.12
CA THR A 140 0.63 11.90 -0.66
C THR A 140 0.74 11.61 -2.15
N LYS A 141 1.85 11.03 -2.61
CA LYS A 141 2.14 10.81 -4.04
C LYS A 141 2.91 9.52 -4.25
N ILE A 142 2.56 8.82 -5.33
CA ILE A 142 3.31 7.65 -5.81
C ILE A 142 3.90 7.99 -7.18
N GLU A 143 5.23 8.03 -7.25
CA GLU A 143 5.97 8.49 -8.42
C GLU A 143 6.09 7.46 -9.55
N VAL A 144 6.57 7.94 -10.69
CA VAL A 144 6.74 7.13 -11.91
C VAL A 144 7.57 5.88 -11.60
N TYR A 145 7.05 4.71 -12.01
CA TYR A 145 7.65 3.39 -11.78
C TYR A 145 7.92 3.00 -10.31
N ALA A 146 7.35 3.71 -9.32
CA ALA A 146 7.64 3.49 -7.90
C ALA A 146 7.50 2.01 -7.47
N LEU A 147 6.47 1.30 -7.93
CA LEU A 147 6.26 -0.14 -7.72
C LEU A 147 6.13 -0.91 -9.06
N GLY A 148 6.66 -0.33 -10.14
CA GLY A 148 6.57 -0.92 -11.47
C GLY A 148 7.32 -2.25 -11.54
N PHE A 149 6.74 -3.22 -12.25
CA PHE A 149 7.24 -4.58 -12.43
C PHE A 149 7.43 -5.38 -11.14
N CYS A 150 6.79 -5.02 -10.02
CA CYS A 150 6.66 -5.90 -8.87
C CYS A 150 5.67 -7.04 -9.19
N LYS A 151 6.06 -7.98 -10.05
CA LYS A 151 5.18 -9.00 -10.66
C LYS A 151 4.55 -9.97 -9.66
N SER A 152 5.06 -10.05 -8.43
CA SER A 152 4.49 -10.89 -7.37
C SER A 152 3.57 -10.11 -6.42
N LEU A 153 3.47 -8.78 -6.57
CA LEU A 153 2.75 -7.89 -5.66
C LEU A 153 1.24 -8.13 -5.81
N LYS A 154 0.66 -8.88 -4.87
CA LYS A 154 -0.76 -9.23 -4.83
C LYS A 154 -1.58 -8.23 -4.01
N GLU A 155 -0.96 -7.63 -3.01
CA GLU A 155 -1.62 -6.69 -2.11
C GLU A 155 -0.74 -5.46 -1.92
N CYS A 156 -1.30 -4.28 -2.19
CA CYS A 156 -0.69 -3.00 -1.84
C CYS A 156 -1.74 -2.14 -1.13
N THR A 157 -1.52 -1.82 0.14
CA THR A 157 -2.36 -0.84 0.85
C THR A 157 -1.90 0.56 0.47
N LEU A 158 -2.75 1.29 -0.25
CA LEU A 158 -2.51 2.68 -0.62
C LEU A 158 -2.66 3.62 0.60
N PRO A 159 -1.89 4.72 0.67
CA PRO A 159 -2.01 5.71 1.74
C PRO A 159 -3.37 6.41 1.74
N GLU A 160 -3.90 6.76 2.91
CA GLU A 160 -5.19 7.47 3.02
C GLU A 160 -5.14 8.92 2.53
N GLN A 161 -3.94 9.51 2.45
CA GLN A 161 -3.71 10.89 2.01
C GLN A 161 -3.20 10.98 0.58
N LEU A 162 -3.19 9.86 -0.16
CA LEU A 162 -2.69 9.81 -1.53
C LEU A 162 -3.60 10.65 -2.45
N THR A 163 -3.01 11.62 -3.15
CA THR A 163 -3.70 12.48 -4.11
C THR A 163 -3.38 12.12 -5.55
N GLU A 164 -2.19 11.56 -5.82
CA GLU A 164 -1.69 11.33 -7.17
C GLU A 164 -0.98 9.98 -7.33
N VAL A 165 -1.32 9.26 -8.40
CA VAL A 165 -0.57 8.08 -8.86
C VAL A 165 0.00 8.35 -10.25
N ARG A 166 1.32 8.49 -10.32
CA ARG A 166 2.04 8.91 -11.54
C ARG A 166 2.15 7.77 -12.55
N SER A 167 2.58 8.12 -13.76
CA SER A 167 2.60 7.20 -14.89
C SER A 167 3.40 5.93 -14.58
N TYR A 168 2.87 4.78 -14.97
CA TYR A 168 3.49 3.47 -14.77
C TYR A 168 3.85 3.11 -13.32
N ALA A 169 3.31 3.81 -12.31
CA ALA A 169 3.63 3.57 -10.90
C ALA A 169 3.47 2.10 -10.48
N PHE A 170 2.44 1.42 -11.01
CA PHE A 170 2.09 0.03 -10.73
C PHE A 170 2.08 -0.85 -11.99
N ILE A 171 2.80 -0.47 -13.05
CA ILE A 171 2.85 -1.27 -14.29
C ILE A 171 3.22 -2.72 -13.99
N ASN A 172 2.47 -3.68 -14.55
CA ASN A 172 2.76 -5.11 -14.49
C ASN A 172 2.92 -5.65 -13.05
N THR A 173 1.98 -5.29 -12.18
CA THR A 173 1.82 -5.86 -10.84
C THR A 173 0.71 -6.92 -10.84
N ALA A 174 0.63 -7.72 -9.76
CA ALA A 174 -0.31 -8.84 -9.65
C ALA A 174 -1.48 -8.59 -8.68
N GLN A 175 -1.78 -7.32 -8.40
CA GLN A 175 -2.89 -6.97 -7.53
C GLN A 175 -4.20 -7.43 -8.16
N SER A 176 -5.05 -8.10 -7.38
CA SER A 176 -6.39 -8.49 -7.84
C SER A 176 -7.44 -7.41 -7.61
N GLU A 177 -7.18 -6.53 -6.64
CA GLU A 177 -8.04 -5.42 -6.28
C GLU A 177 -7.19 -4.20 -5.93
N VAL A 178 -7.68 -3.02 -6.31
CA VAL A 178 -7.11 -1.74 -5.88
C VAL A 178 -8.20 -0.92 -5.20
N ASN A 179 -7.90 -0.50 -3.97
CA ASN A 179 -8.73 0.36 -3.16
C ASN A 179 -8.13 1.77 -3.18
N PHE A 180 -8.72 2.67 -3.97
CA PHE A 180 -8.30 4.05 -4.05
C PHE A 180 -8.89 4.86 -2.88
N PRO A 181 -8.07 5.68 -2.19
CA PRO A 181 -8.55 6.48 -1.07
C PRO A 181 -9.45 7.63 -1.55
N SER A 182 -10.24 8.18 -0.62
CA SER A 182 -11.15 9.28 -0.92
C SER A 182 -10.47 10.59 -1.32
N THR A 183 -9.15 10.69 -1.11
CA THR A 183 -8.32 11.86 -1.43
C THR A 183 -7.70 11.80 -2.83
N LEU A 184 -7.88 10.69 -3.56
CA LEU A 184 -7.30 10.55 -4.89
C LEU A 184 -7.93 11.56 -5.84
N ASN A 185 -7.08 12.35 -6.50
CA ASN A 185 -7.48 13.36 -7.47
C ASN A 185 -7.04 13.01 -8.89
N HIS A 186 -5.95 12.26 -9.08
CA HIS A 186 -5.40 12.02 -10.42
C HIS A 186 -4.75 10.64 -10.57
N LEU A 187 -5.13 9.91 -11.62
CA LEU A 187 -4.38 8.78 -12.17
C LEU A 187 -3.76 9.14 -13.53
N TYR A 188 -2.43 9.15 -13.59
CA TYR A 188 -1.68 9.53 -14.78
C TYR A 188 -1.54 8.37 -15.80
N ASP A 189 -1.02 8.70 -16.99
CA ASP A 189 -0.85 7.78 -18.14
C ASP A 189 -0.38 6.40 -17.70
N LYS A 190 -1.21 5.38 -17.97
CA LYS A 190 -0.84 3.97 -17.77
C LYS A 190 -0.35 3.63 -16.36
N ALA A 191 -0.81 4.34 -15.33
CA ALA A 191 -0.45 4.11 -13.93
C ALA A 191 -0.49 2.62 -13.51
N PHE A 192 -1.49 1.87 -13.98
CA PHE A 192 -1.70 0.45 -13.72
C PHE A 192 -1.61 -0.41 -14.99
N ASN A 193 -0.86 0.00 -16.02
CA ASN A 193 -0.79 -0.75 -17.28
C ASN A 193 -0.35 -2.22 -17.09
N LYS A 194 -0.92 -3.13 -17.88
CA LYS A 194 -0.61 -4.57 -17.87
C LYS A 194 -0.82 -5.28 -16.53
N CYS A 195 -1.65 -4.76 -15.63
CA CYS A 195 -2.01 -5.47 -14.38
C CYS A 195 -3.00 -6.62 -14.67
N GLN A 196 -2.49 -7.73 -15.21
CA GLN A 196 -3.33 -8.85 -15.70
C GLN A 196 -4.16 -9.53 -14.60
N SER A 197 -3.79 -9.40 -13.32
CA SER A 197 -4.55 -10.01 -12.23
C SER A 197 -5.70 -9.13 -11.72
N LEU A 198 -5.73 -7.85 -12.13
CA LEU A 198 -6.64 -6.83 -11.60
C LEU A 198 -8.06 -7.10 -12.06
N LYS A 199 -8.96 -7.35 -11.10
CA LYS A 199 -10.37 -7.68 -11.31
C LYS A 199 -11.31 -6.64 -10.77
N THR A 200 -10.92 -5.99 -9.68
CA THR A 200 -11.78 -5.06 -8.94
C THR A 200 -11.09 -3.73 -8.77
N LEU A 201 -11.78 -2.65 -9.11
CA LEU A 201 -11.42 -1.30 -8.74
C LEU A 201 -12.43 -0.78 -7.73
N ARG A 202 -11.97 -0.07 -6.70
CA ARG A 202 -12.84 0.62 -5.74
C ARG A 202 -12.40 2.06 -5.62
N PHE A 203 -13.28 2.98 -5.96
CA PHE A 203 -13.09 4.40 -5.79
C PHE A 203 -14.01 4.91 -4.69
N THR A 204 -13.44 5.67 -3.76
CA THR A 204 -14.21 6.31 -2.66
C THR A 204 -14.09 7.83 -2.66
N SER A 205 -13.48 8.43 -3.69
CA SER A 205 -13.36 9.88 -3.82
C SER A 205 -14.73 10.50 -4.05
N PRO A 206 -15.05 11.65 -3.42
CA PRO A 206 -16.34 12.30 -3.59
C PRO A 206 -16.55 12.84 -5.01
N GLU A 207 -15.45 13.17 -5.70
CA GLU A 207 -15.43 13.56 -7.11
C GLU A 207 -14.71 12.49 -7.93
N VAL A 208 -15.03 12.42 -9.24
CA VAL A 208 -14.30 11.56 -10.18
C VAL A 208 -12.87 12.09 -10.33
N PRO A 209 -11.83 11.26 -10.11
CA PRO A 209 -10.45 11.66 -10.35
C PRO A 209 -10.21 11.95 -11.83
N ASP A 210 -9.25 12.83 -12.11
CA ASP A 210 -8.74 13.00 -13.46
C ASP A 210 -8.06 11.70 -13.92
N PHE A 211 -8.42 11.24 -15.12
CA PHE A 211 -7.82 10.08 -15.77
C PHE A 211 -7.08 10.54 -17.03
N ASP A 212 -5.76 10.36 -17.05
CA ASP A 212 -4.96 10.56 -18.26
C ASP A 212 -5.16 9.39 -19.25
N ASN A 213 -4.34 9.35 -20.30
CA ASN A 213 -4.36 8.32 -21.33
C ASN A 213 -4.30 6.88 -20.77
N GLU A 214 -5.48 6.26 -20.66
CA GLU A 214 -5.69 4.85 -20.30
C GLU A 214 -4.92 4.37 -19.05
N PRO A 215 -5.25 4.84 -17.83
CA PRO A 215 -4.53 4.45 -16.60
C PRO A 215 -4.52 2.93 -16.37
N PHE A 216 -5.49 2.20 -16.93
CA PHE A 216 -5.63 0.75 -16.86
C PHE A 216 -5.44 0.04 -18.20
N ALA A 217 -4.66 0.60 -19.13
CA ALA A 217 -4.37 -0.03 -20.42
C ALA A 217 -3.89 -1.48 -20.26
N GLU A 218 -4.39 -2.39 -21.10
CA GLU A 218 -4.07 -3.83 -21.08
C GLU A 218 -4.45 -4.57 -19.79
N CYS A 219 -5.32 -4.02 -18.93
CA CYS A 219 -5.88 -4.72 -17.76
C CYS A 219 -7.12 -5.55 -18.15
N LYS A 220 -6.90 -6.67 -18.83
CA LYS A 220 -7.95 -7.47 -19.49
C LYS A 220 -8.90 -8.23 -18.56
N ASN A 221 -8.69 -8.19 -17.25
CA ASN A 221 -9.45 -8.99 -16.28
C ASN A 221 -10.31 -8.15 -15.33
N ILE A 222 -10.38 -6.83 -15.53
CA ILE A 222 -11.27 -5.97 -14.74
C ILE A 222 -12.71 -6.37 -15.03
N LYS A 223 -13.48 -6.63 -13.97
CA LYS A 223 -14.89 -7.08 -14.04
C LYS A 223 -15.83 -6.19 -13.27
N THR A 224 -15.34 -5.52 -12.22
CA THR A 224 -16.20 -4.71 -11.36
C THR A 224 -15.49 -3.45 -10.91
N VAL A 225 -16.20 -2.34 -11.05
CA VAL A 225 -15.77 -1.04 -10.55
C VAL A 225 -16.80 -0.58 -9.52
N TYR A 226 -16.37 -0.41 -8.29
CA TYR A 226 -17.19 0.18 -7.24
C TYR A 226 -16.88 1.66 -7.13
N VAL A 227 -17.93 2.48 -7.12
CA VAL A 227 -17.83 3.95 -7.13
C VAL A 227 -18.87 4.53 -6.17
N PRO A 228 -18.74 5.79 -5.72
CA PRO A 228 -19.82 6.44 -4.98
C PRO A 228 -21.07 6.46 -5.86
N LYS A 229 -22.21 6.04 -5.30
CA LYS A 229 -23.46 5.95 -6.07
C LYS A 229 -23.87 7.27 -6.72
N SER A 230 -23.59 8.40 -6.08
CA SER A 230 -23.87 9.74 -6.63
C SER A 230 -23.01 10.11 -7.83
N LYS A 231 -21.96 9.33 -8.14
CA LYS A 231 -21.00 9.56 -9.23
C LYS A 231 -21.01 8.45 -10.27
N LEU A 232 -21.96 7.51 -10.18
CA LEU A 232 -21.99 6.32 -11.02
C LEU A 232 -21.93 6.65 -12.52
N GLU A 233 -22.82 7.54 -12.98
CA GLU A 233 -22.89 7.96 -14.38
C GLU A 233 -21.59 8.67 -14.82
N GLU A 234 -21.06 9.59 -14.00
CA GLU A 234 -19.81 10.30 -14.30
C GLU A 234 -18.61 9.34 -14.46
N TYR A 235 -18.55 8.27 -13.65
CA TYR A 235 -17.52 7.25 -13.77
C TYR A 235 -17.69 6.38 -15.02
N GLU A 236 -18.91 6.01 -15.39
CA GLU A 236 -19.19 5.24 -16.61
C GLU A 236 -18.78 6.02 -17.87
N GLU A 237 -18.93 7.35 -17.86
CA GLU A 237 -18.52 8.23 -18.97
C GLU A 237 -17.01 8.47 -19.02
N GLN A 238 -16.36 8.69 -17.87
CA GLN A 238 -14.97 9.16 -17.82
C GLN A 238 -13.94 8.03 -17.69
N LEU A 239 -14.29 6.91 -17.06
CA LEU A 239 -13.36 5.79 -16.87
C LEU A 239 -13.44 4.80 -18.03
N VAL A 240 -12.66 5.07 -19.07
CA VAL A 240 -12.53 4.15 -20.21
C VAL A 240 -11.63 2.98 -19.85
N LEU A 241 -12.17 1.75 -19.94
CA LEU A 241 -11.45 0.50 -19.70
C LEU A 241 -11.35 -0.28 -21.02
N SER A 242 -10.13 -0.70 -21.38
CA SER A 242 -9.86 -1.39 -22.65
C SER A 242 -10.48 -2.79 -22.70
N GLU A 243 -11.12 -3.16 -23.81
CA GLU A 243 -11.41 -4.54 -24.28
C GLU A 243 -11.65 -5.58 -23.16
N THR A 244 -12.62 -5.31 -22.29
CA THR A 244 -13.05 -6.27 -21.25
C THR A 244 -14.52 -6.64 -21.47
N ASP A 245 -14.85 -7.92 -21.28
CA ASP A 245 -16.23 -8.40 -21.21
C ASP A 245 -17.00 -7.55 -20.16
N GLU A 246 -18.24 -7.14 -20.48
CA GLU A 246 -19.11 -6.21 -19.71
C GLU A 246 -18.62 -5.88 -18.29
N VAL A 247 -17.81 -4.82 -18.16
CA VAL A 247 -17.42 -4.31 -16.85
C VAL A 247 -18.66 -3.78 -16.14
N VAL A 248 -18.89 -4.27 -14.92
CA VAL A 248 -20.04 -3.84 -14.12
C VAL A 248 -19.62 -2.71 -13.19
N PHE A 249 -20.16 -1.52 -13.41
CA PHE A 249 -20.09 -0.43 -12.44
C PHE A 249 -21.15 -0.62 -11.35
N LYS A 250 -20.76 -0.42 -10.09
CA LYS A 250 -21.62 -0.58 -8.92
C LYS A 250 -21.52 0.65 -8.03
N GLY A 251 -22.63 1.36 -7.90
CA GLY A 251 -22.75 2.45 -6.95
C GLY A 251 -22.84 1.93 -5.51
N GLU A 252 -21.90 2.32 -4.66
CA GLU A 252 -21.95 2.09 -3.21
C GLU A 252 -22.31 3.40 -2.50
N GLU A 253 -23.19 3.32 -1.50
CA GLU A 253 -23.43 4.44 -0.59
C GLU A 253 -22.23 4.55 0.35
N PRO A 254 -21.46 5.64 0.35
CA PRO A 254 -20.43 5.83 1.36
C PRO A 254 -21.09 5.83 2.73
N THR A 255 -20.42 5.30 3.76
CA THR A 255 -21.01 5.12 5.10
C THR A 255 -21.33 6.44 5.83
N GLY A 256 -21.28 7.58 5.16
CA GLY A 256 -21.35 8.93 5.72
C GLY A 256 -20.14 9.32 6.58
N ILE A 257 -19.11 8.46 6.62
CA ILE A 257 -17.88 8.67 7.40
C ILE A 257 -16.76 8.97 6.42
N ASN A 258 -16.31 10.22 6.41
CA ASN A 258 -15.60 10.81 5.28
C ASN A 258 -14.07 10.77 5.42
N SER A 259 -13.51 10.57 6.62
CA SER A 259 -12.06 10.41 6.83
C SER A 259 -11.68 10.03 8.26
N LEU A 260 -10.40 9.62 8.46
CA LEU A 260 -9.70 9.76 9.73
C LEU A 260 -9.23 11.22 9.85
N SER A 261 -9.73 11.98 10.81
CA SER A 261 -9.47 13.42 10.86
C SER A 261 -8.09 13.77 11.43
N SER A 262 -7.23 14.37 10.59
CA SER A 262 -6.21 15.35 10.98
C SER A 262 -6.77 16.75 10.70
N THR A 263 -7.22 17.43 11.75
CA THR A 263 -8.03 18.67 11.74
C THR A 263 -7.66 19.77 10.74
N ALA A 264 -8.69 20.43 10.17
CA ALA A 264 -8.77 21.89 10.00
C ALA A 264 -10.24 22.35 9.76
N ASN A 265 -10.66 23.41 10.46
CA ASN A 265 -11.87 24.25 10.28
C ASN A 265 -13.28 23.73 10.65
N ALA A 266 -13.46 22.50 11.14
CA ALA A 266 -14.78 22.05 11.60
C ALA A 266 -14.77 21.68 13.09
N VAL A 267 -15.77 22.15 13.83
CA VAL A 267 -15.89 21.97 15.29
C VAL A 267 -16.59 20.64 15.58
N GLU A 268 -16.11 19.90 16.56
CA GLU A 268 -16.78 18.69 17.06
C GLU A 268 -18.14 19.06 17.67
N VAL A 269 -19.23 18.55 17.08
CA VAL A 269 -20.60 18.76 17.57
C VAL A 269 -21.12 17.57 18.37
N ALA A 270 -20.62 16.37 18.09
CA ALA A 270 -20.93 15.17 18.86
C ALA A 270 -19.84 14.11 18.66
N ARG A 271 -19.69 13.24 19.66
CA ARG A 271 -18.78 12.11 19.63
C ARG A 271 -19.47 10.85 20.11
N TYR A 272 -19.10 9.72 19.53
CA TYR A 272 -19.63 8.41 19.84
C TYR A 272 -18.49 7.39 19.97
N ASN A 273 -18.67 6.37 20.80
CA ASN A 273 -17.76 5.22 20.83
C ASN A 273 -18.02 4.27 19.64
N ALA A 274 -17.24 3.20 19.53
CA ALA A 274 -17.39 2.19 18.46
C ALA A 274 -18.77 1.52 18.43
N ALA A 275 -19.50 1.51 19.55
CA ALA A 275 -20.87 0.98 19.64
C ALA A 275 -21.95 2.01 19.26
N GLY A 276 -21.56 3.21 18.80
CA GLY A 276 -22.48 4.29 18.44
C GLY A 276 -23.13 4.99 19.65
N GLN A 277 -22.63 4.76 20.87
CA GLN A 277 -23.12 5.45 22.07
C GLN A 277 -22.47 6.82 22.18
N ARG A 278 -23.26 7.85 22.46
CA ARG A 278 -22.75 9.22 22.61
C ARG A 278 -21.82 9.30 23.83
N ILE A 279 -20.67 9.93 23.65
CA ILE A 279 -19.65 10.12 24.69
C ILE A 279 -19.27 11.61 24.79
N THR A 280 -18.90 12.05 25.98
CA THR A 280 -18.60 13.47 26.28
C THR A 280 -17.11 13.80 26.32
N ARG A 281 -16.26 12.78 26.22
CA ARG A 281 -14.79 12.89 26.19
C ARG A 281 -14.19 11.80 25.30
N PRO A 282 -12.95 11.97 24.81
CA PRO A 282 -12.21 10.91 24.16
C PRO A 282 -12.16 9.62 24.99
N MET A 283 -12.42 8.49 24.35
CA MET A 283 -12.25 7.16 24.93
C MET A 283 -11.18 6.40 24.18
N LYS A 284 -10.36 5.62 24.87
CA LYS A 284 -9.37 4.74 24.23
C LYS A 284 -10.02 3.88 23.14
N GLY A 285 -9.42 3.84 21.96
CA GLY A 285 -9.96 3.15 20.78
C GLY A 285 -10.70 4.07 19.82
N LEU A 286 -11.64 3.49 19.05
CA LEU A 286 -12.34 4.21 17.98
C LEU A 286 -13.41 5.18 18.52
N ASN A 287 -13.25 6.43 18.13
CA ASN A 287 -14.19 7.52 18.36
C ASN A 287 -14.76 7.96 17.02
N ILE A 288 -16.07 8.02 16.92
CA ILE A 288 -16.80 8.54 15.76
C ILE A 288 -17.21 9.97 16.10
N ILE A 289 -16.69 10.95 15.37
CA ILE A 289 -16.87 12.37 15.65
C ILE A 289 -17.73 12.98 14.54
N LYS A 290 -18.85 13.60 14.89
CA LYS A 290 -19.63 14.47 14.00
C LYS A 290 -19.07 15.89 14.09
N LEU A 291 -18.85 16.51 12.95
CA LEU A 291 -18.32 17.85 12.81
C LEU A 291 -19.41 18.85 12.37
N SER A 292 -19.21 20.13 12.66
CA SER A 292 -20.16 21.22 12.39
C SER A 292 -20.46 21.44 10.90
N ASN A 293 -19.59 20.96 10.01
CA ASN A 293 -19.77 20.99 8.56
C ASN A 293 -20.54 19.76 8.02
N GLY A 294 -21.16 18.96 8.89
CA GLY A 294 -21.92 17.76 8.52
C GLY A 294 -21.08 16.51 8.27
N LYS A 295 -19.73 16.60 8.28
CA LYS A 295 -18.86 15.42 8.09
C LYS A 295 -18.82 14.56 9.36
N VAL A 296 -18.72 13.24 9.18
CA VAL A 296 -18.38 12.29 10.26
C VAL A 296 -16.96 11.79 10.05
N VAL A 297 -16.15 11.76 11.10
CA VAL A 297 -14.76 11.32 11.06
C VAL A 297 -14.48 10.27 12.12
N LYS A 298 -13.57 9.35 11.82
CA LYS A 298 -13.04 8.40 12.80
C LYS A 298 -11.80 9.02 13.45
N ARG A 299 -11.60 8.76 14.75
CA ARG A 299 -10.37 9.09 15.47
C ARG A 299 -10.01 7.92 16.38
N ILE A 300 -8.77 7.45 16.29
CA ILE A 300 -8.23 6.46 17.21
C ILE A 300 -7.53 7.21 18.33
N GLU A 301 -8.05 7.09 19.55
CA GLU A 301 -7.42 7.64 20.76
C GLU A 301 -6.58 6.53 21.42
N GLN A 302 -5.33 6.84 21.79
CA GLN A 302 -4.39 5.87 22.37
C GLN A 302 -4.62 5.62 23.87
#